data_AF-A0A945GLI3-F1
#
_entry.id   AF-A0A945GLI3-F1
#
_cell.length_a   1.000
_cell.length_b   1.000
_cell.length_c   1.000
_cell.angle_alpha   90.00
_cell.angle_beta   90.00
_cell.angle_gamma   90.00
#
_symmetry.space_group_name_H-M   'P 1'
#
loop_
_entity.id
_entity.type
_entity.pdbx_description
1 polymer ?
#
loop_
_entity_poly.entity_id
_entity_poly.type
_entity_poly.pdbx_seq_one_letter_code
_entity_poly.pdbx_strand_id
1 'polypeptide(L)'
;MDPSLRTPEVNCSPGPEYGDEKRMFQGIPGIERAANGRLWALWYSGGTTEGDDNFVLLVTSDDDGATWSGPKVVIDPPGAVRAYDACLWCDPLGRLWVFWAQSYHLWDGRSGVWAIASEDADRPEPTWSAPRRLGNGIALNKPTVLTNGEWLLPASVWERPAGDFPEREYRCDLGEEAGANVFVSADEGATWEMRGQALVPNR
;
A
#
# COMPACT_ATOMS: atom_id res chain seq x y z
N MET A 1 11.28 19.48 -0.77
CA MET A 1 10.24 18.55 -1.27
C MET A 1 9.96 17.56 -0.16
N ASP A 2 8.70 17.49 0.27
CA ASP A 2 8.23 16.58 1.32
C ASP A 2 8.73 15.14 1.07
N PRO A 3 9.49 14.52 1.99
CA PRO A 3 10.02 13.17 1.82
C PRO A 3 8.94 12.12 1.55
N SER A 4 7.79 12.17 2.24
CA SER A 4 6.74 11.15 2.09
C SER A 4 5.86 11.35 0.85
N LEU A 5 6.07 12.44 0.09
CA LEU A 5 5.44 12.64 -1.22
C LEU A 5 6.33 12.23 -2.39
N ARG A 6 7.56 11.78 -2.13
CA ARG A 6 8.43 11.27 -3.21
C ARG A 6 7.91 9.92 -3.68
N THR A 7 7.83 9.76 -4.99
CA THR A 7 7.54 8.48 -5.62
C THR A 7 8.64 7.47 -5.25
N PRO A 8 8.31 6.36 -4.57
CA PRO A 8 9.30 5.34 -4.24
C PRO A 8 9.71 4.56 -5.50
N GLU A 9 10.84 3.88 -5.43
CA GLU A 9 11.23 2.89 -6.44
C GLU A 9 10.48 1.56 -6.19
N VAL A 10 10.13 0.87 -7.28
CA VAL A 10 9.58 -0.50 -7.24
C VAL A 10 10.69 -1.44 -7.66
N ASN A 11 11.35 -2.04 -6.68
CA ASN A 11 12.45 -2.95 -6.93
C ASN A 11 11.91 -4.34 -7.30
N CYS A 12 11.98 -4.69 -8.59
CA CYS A 12 11.55 -5.99 -9.12
C CYS A 12 12.65 -7.07 -9.10
N SER A 13 13.84 -6.73 -8.58
CA SER A 13 14.96 -7.66 -8.37
C SER A 13 15.58 -7.46 -6.98
N PRO A 14 14.83 -7.72 -5.88
CA PRO A 14 15.30 -7.44 -4.53
C PRO A 14 16.59 -8.18 -4.19
N GLY A 15 17.52 -7.48 -3.52
CA GLY A 15 18.76 -8.06 -3.03
C GLY A 15 18.58 -8.92 -1.76
N PRO A 16 19.64 -9.59 -1.30
CA PRO A 16 19.62 -10.46 -0.12
C PRO A 16 19.30 -9.73 1.19
N GLU A 17 19.42 -8.39 1.23
CA GLU A 17 19.03 -7.54 2.35
C GLU A 17 17.53 -7.64 2.69
N TYR A 18 16.68 -8.02 1.73
CA TYR A 18 15.25 -8.25 1.94
C TYR A 18 14.90 -9.71 2.24
N GLY A 19 15.89 -10.62 2.29
CA GLY A 19 15.68 -12.04 2.50
C GLY A 19 15.15 -12.41 3.89
N ASP A 20 14.62 -13.63 4.02
CA ASP A 20 13.89 -14.09 5.23
C ASP A 20 14.70 -13.94 6.52
N GLU A 21 15.99 -14.26 6.48
CA GLU A 21 16.91 -14.19 7.62
C GLU A 21 17.30 -12.76 8.02
N LYS A 22 16.87 -11.74 7.26
CA LYS A 22 17.16 -10.32 7.52
C LYS A 22 15.98 -9.57 8.14
N ARG A 23 14.77 -10.09 7.97
CA ARG A 23 13.53 -9.43 8.36
C ARG A 23 13.25 -9.69 9.84
N MET A 24 13.31 -8.65 10.67
CA MET A 24 13.14 -8.79 12.14
C MET A 24 11.69 -8.59 12.60
N PHE A 25 10.87 -7.96 11.78
CA PHE A 25 9.44 -7.71 11.99
C PHE A 25 8.68 -7.99 10.70
N GLN A 26 7.47 -8.54 10.79
CA GLN A 26 6.54 -8.70 9.67
C GLN A 26 5.10 -8.46 10.12
N GLY A 27 4.30 -7.76 9.33
CA GLY A 27 2.93 -7.39 9.70
C GLY A 27 2.00 -7.19 8.52
N ILE A 28 0.70 -7.36 8.78
CA ILE A 28 -0.43 -7.05 7.89
C ILE A 28 -0.32 -7.73 6.52
N PRO A 29 -0.57 -9.05 6.47
CA PRO A 29 -0.51 -9.79 5.23
C PRO A 29 -1.74 -9.58 4.35
N GLY A 30 -1.53 -9.61 3.04
CA GLY A 30 -2.57 -9.67 2.01
C GLY A 30 -2.29 -10.81 1.04
N ILE A 31 -3.32 -11.36 0.43
CA ILE A 31 -3.21 -12.40 -0.59
C ILE A 31 -4.25 -12.21 -1.69
N GLU A 32 -3.83 -12.49 -2.93
CA GLU A 32 -4.68 -12.58 -4.10
C GLU A 32 -4.29 -13.76 -5.00
N ARG A 33 -5.24 -14.17 -5.84
CA ARG A 33 -5.04 -15.22 -6.85
C ARG A 33 -5.25 -14.64 -8.24
N ALA A 34 -4.21 -14.71 -9.06
CA ALA A 34 -4.28 -14.36 -10.48
C ALA A 34 -5.15 -15.36 -11.25
N ALA A 35 -5.59 -14.99 -12.45
CA ALA A 35 -6.52 -15.79 -13.25
C ALA A 35 -6.02 -17.20 -13.59
N ASN A 36 -4.70 -17.39 -13.71
CA ASN A 36 -4.08 -18.70 -13.95
C ASN A 36 -3.89 -19.57 -12.69
N GLY A 37 -4.31 -19.08 -11.53
CA GLY A 37 -4.19 -19.77 -10.26
C GLY A 37 -2.96 -19.38 -9.42
N ARG A 38 -2.00 -18.63 -9.99
CA ARG A 38 -0.82 -18.12 -9.26
C ARG A 38 -1.26 -17.27 -8.07
N LEU A 39 -0.67 -17.53 -6.90
CA LEU A 39 -0.87 -16.74 -5.70
C LEU A 39 0.14 -15.61 -5.63
N TRP A 40 -0.32 -14.44 -5.20
CA TRP A 40 0.51 -13.33 -4.77
C TRP A 40 0.18 -13.04 -3.32
N ALA A 41 1.22 -12.99 -2.47
CA ALA A 41 1.08 -12.54 -1.10
C ALA A 41 1.97 -11.32 -0.88
N LEU A 42 1.53 -10.43 0.00
CA LEU A 42 2.32 -9.29 0.46
C LEU A 42 2.20 -9.12 1.96
N TRP A 43 3.16 -8.40 2.52
CA TRP A 43 3.13 -7.85 3.89
C TRP A 43 4.16 -6.73 3.95
N TYR A 44 4.20 -5.99 5.06
CA TYR A 44 5.33 -5.11 5.34
C TYR A 44 6.24 -5.69 6.40
N SER A 45 7.51 -5.34 6.29
CA SER A 45 8.61 -5.86 7.10
C SER A 45 9.65 -4.78 7.31
N GLY A 46 10.69 -5.03 8.10
CA GLY A 46 11.80 -4.11 8.24
C GLY A 46 12.66 -4.42 9.45
N GLY A 47 13.04 -3.36 10.16
CA GLY A 47 13.71 -3.40 11.45
C GLY A 47 12.94 -4.14 12.55
N THR A 48 13.16 -3.81 13.81
CA THR A 48 12.69 -4.63 14.94
C THR A 48 11.22 -4.43 15.30
N THR A 49 10.53 -3.46 14.69
CA THR A 49 9.17 -3.04 15.04
C THR A 49 8.51 -2.33 13.85
N GLU A 50 7.25 -1.95 14.03
CA GLU A 50 6.63 -0.90 13.22
C GLU A 50 7.44 0.40 13.35
N GLY A 51 8.04 0.87 12.26
CA GLY A 51 8.98 1.98 12.30
C GLY A 51 9.40 2.46 10.91
N ASP A 52 10.41 3.33 10.89
CA ASP A 52 10.86 4.03 9.69
C ASP A 52 11.50 3.09 8.67
N ASP A 53 12.11 1.99 9.14
CA ASP A 53 12.74 0.97 8.30
C ASP A 53 11.73 0.03 7.62
N ASN A 54 10.43 0.35 7.64
CA ASN A 54 9.41 -0.52 7.08
C ASN A 54 9.29 -0.36 5.56
N PHE A 55 9.30 -1.50 4.88
CA PHE A 55 9.07 -1.65 3.44
C PHE A 55 7.98 -2.69 3.18
N VAL A 56 7.32 -2.59 2.03
CA VAL A 56 6.35 -3.59 1.55
C VAL A 56 7.07 -4.56 0.62
N LEU A 57 6.77 -5.85 0.71
CA LEU A 57 7.30 -6.86 -0.20
C LEU A 57 6.21 -7.79 -0.71
N LEU A 58 6.42 -8.34 -1.91
CA LEU A 58 5.56 -9.36 -2.51
C LEU A 58 6.34 -10.65 -2.76
N VAL A 59 5.65 -11.78 -2.58
CA VAL A 59 6.09 -13.12 -2.96
C VAL A 59 5.02 -13.82 -3.78
N THR A 60 5.38 -14.87 -4.51
CA THR A 60 4.45 -15.63 -5.35
C THR A 60 4.61 -17.14 -5.18
N SER A 61 3.53 -17.87 -5.46
CA SER A 61 3.47 -19.32 -5.54
C SER A 61 2.67 -19.73 -6.77
N ASP A 62 3.09 -20.79 -7.47
CA ASP A 62 2.37 -21.41 -8.59
C ASP A 62 1.97 -22.86 -8.35
N ASP A 63 2.06 -23.33 -7.11
CA ASP A 63 1.72 -24.67 -6.65
C ASP A 63 0.70 -24.65 -5.51
N ASP A 64 -0.27 -23.73 -5.60
CA ASP A 64 -1.34 -23.52 -4.61
C ASP A 64 -0.81 -23.30 -3.17
N GLY A 65 0.34 -22.65 -3.04
CA GLY A 65 0.92 -22.25 -1.77
C GLY A 65 1.79 -23.32 -1.10
N ALA A 66 2.10 -24.43 -1.79
CA ALA A 66 2.97 -25.47 -1.26
C ALA A 66 4.43 -24.98 -1.16
N THR A 67 4.89 -24.20 -2.14
CA THR A 67 6.17 -23.49 -2.10
C THR A 67 5.99 -22.02 -2.46
N TRP A 68 6.89 -21.17 -1.96
CA TRP A 68 6.86 -19.73 -2.17
C TRP A 68 8.22 -19.24 -2.63
N SER A 69 8.21 -18.23 -3.49
CA SER A 69 9.42 -17.51 -3.86
C SER A 69 9.98 -16.72 -2.67
N GLY A 70 11.26 -16.31 -2.77
CA GLY A 70 11.72 -15.14 -2.03
C GLY A 70 11.03 -13.85 -2.52
N PRO A 71 11.37 -12.68 -1.95
CA PRO A 71 10.83 -11.39 -2.38
C PRO A 71 11.00 -11.17 -3.89
N LYS A 72 9.90 -10.92 -4.59
CA LYS A 72 9.86 -10.61 -6.03
C LYS A 72 9.73 -9.13 -6.31
N VAL A 73 9.05 -8.41 -5.43
CA VAL A 73 8.88 -6.96 -5.50
C VAL A 73 9.11 -6.40 -4.12
N VAL A 74 9.84 -5.29 -4.03
CA VAL A 74 10.00 -4.52 -2.80
C VAL A 74 9.72 -3.05 -3.09
N ILE A 75 8.96 -2.42 -2.19
CA ILE A 75 8.69 -1.00 -2.14
C ILE A 75 9.29 -0.49 -0.84
N ASP A 76 10.46 0.15 -0.96
CA ASP A 76 11.28 0.63 0.15
C ASP A 76 11.62 2.11 -0.08
N PRO A 77 10.79 3.04 0.42
CA PRO A 77 11.03 4.47 0.26
C PRO A 77 12.34 4.88 0.97
N PRO A 78 13.16 5.76 0.38
CA PRO A 78 14.44 6.11 0.97
C PRO A 78 14.30 7.07 2.17
N GLY A 79 15.25 6.96 3.11
CA GLY A 79 15.34 7.84 4.27
C GLY A 79 14.37 7.44 5.38
N ALA A 80 13.92 8.40 6.19
CA ALA A 80 12.97 8.13 7.26
C ALA A 80 11.52 8.08 6.75
N VAL A 81 11.28 7.37 5.64
CA VAL A 81 9.95 7.20 5.05
C VAL A 81 9.64 5.72 5.04
N ARG A 82 8.49 5.34 5.59
CA ARG A 82 8.05 3.95 5.61
C ARG A 82 6.99 3.66 4.56
N ALA A 83 7.04 2.47 3.98
CA ALA A 83 5.92 1.84 3.28
C ALA A 83 5.30 0.75 4.17
N TYR A 84 3.98 0.75 4.32
CA TYR A 84 3.29 -0.12 5.27
C TYR A 84 1.81 -0.28 4.93
N ASP A 85 1.10 -1.11 5.71
CA ASP A 85 -0.36 -1.25 5.65
C ASP A 85 -0.88 -1.43 4.22
N ALA A 86 -0.42 -2.50 3.58
CA ALA A 86 -0.66 -2.77 2.18
C ALA A 86 -1.82 -3.74 1.92
N CYS A 87 -2.35 -3.69 0.71
CA CYS A 87 -3.45 -4.56 0.26
C CYS A 87 -3.26 -4.97 -1.21
N LEU A 88 -3.58 -6.23 -1.52
CA LEU A 88 -3.68 -6.73 -2.90
C LEU A 88 -5.13 -6.75 -3.35
N TRP A 89 -5.37 -6.46 -4.63
CA TRP A 89 -6.68 -6.61 -5.22
C TRP A 89 -6.60 -6.99 -6.70
N CYS A 90 -7.28 -8.05 -7.10
CA CYS A 90 -7.55 -8.32 -8.52
C CYS A 90 -8.79 -7.52 -8.95
N ASP A 91 -8.62 -6.58 -9.87
CA ASP A 91 -9.73 -5.78 -10.37
C ASP A 91 -10.61 -6.55 -11.38
N PRO A 92 -11.78 -6.02 -11.77
CA PRO A 92 -12.66 -6.67 -12.75
C PRO A 92 -12.06 -6.87 -14.14
N LEU A 93 -10.98 -6.14 -14.48
CA LEU A 93 -10.27 -6.27 -15.74
C LEU A 93 -9.15 -7.33 -15.66
N GLY A 94 -8.94 -7.94 -14.49
CA GLY A 94 -7.93 -8.96 -14.25
C GLY A 94 -6.55 -8.40 -13.90
N ARG A 95 -6.42 -7.09 -13.63
CA ARG A 95 -5.16 -6.48 -13.22
C ARG A 95 -4.95 -6.69 -11.73
N LEU A 96 -3.73 -7.01 -11.33
CA LEU A 96 -3.35 -7.09 -9.92
C LEU A 96 -2.89 -5.72 -9.45
N TRP A 97 -3.57 -5.17 -8.46
CA TRP A 97 -3.23 -3.94 -7.77
C TRP A 97 -2.49 -4.23 -6.47
N VAL A 98 -1.49 -3.39 -6.20
CA VAL A 98 -0.85 -3.26 -4.89
C VAL A 98 -1.14 -1.86 -4.39
N PHE A 99 -1.77 -1.75 -3.23
CA PHE A 99 -1.94 -0.51 -2.49
C PHE A 99 -1.04 -0.52 -1.25
N TRP A 100 -0.47 0.63 -0.87
CA TRP A 100 0.26 0.79 0.40
C TRP A 100 0.10 2.19 0.96
N ALA A 101 0.31 2.33 2.26
CA ALA A 101 0.48 3.60 2.93
C ALA A 101 1.95 4.03 2.94
N GLN A 102 2.20 5.33 2.75
CA GLN A 102 3.52 5.94 2.88
C GLN A 102 3.48 7.12 3.84
N SER A 103 4.39 7.17 4.82
CA SER A 103 4.46 8.23 5.83
C SER A 103 5.91 8.63 6.08
N TYR A 104 6.14 9.91 6.39
CA TYR A 104 7.42 10.37 6.94
C TYR A 104 7.44 10.09 8.44
N HIS A 105 8.42 9.31 8.86
CA HIS A 105 8.40 8.53 10.10
C HIS A 105 7.11 7.71 10.27
N LEU A 106 6.88 7.23 11.49
CA LEU A 106 5.68 6.48 11.88
C LEU A 106 4.36 7.17 11.47
N TRP A 107 4.26 8.49 11.63
CA TRP A 107 3.02 9.24 11.39
C TRP A 107 3.32 10.74 11.20
N ASP A 108 3.21 11.20 9.96
CA ASP A 108 3.35 12.62 9.59
C ASP A 108 2.05 13.43 9.71
N GLY A 109 0.95 12.80 10.17
CA GLY A 109 -0.37 13.45 10.26
C GLY A 109 -1.24 13.27 9.02
N ARG A 110 -0.73 12.63 7.95
CA ARG A 110 -1.40 12.51 6.65
C ARG A 110 -1.32 11.10 6.06
N SER A 111 -0.15 10.47 6.12
CA SER A 111 0.24 9.34 5.28
C SER A 111 -0.09 9.58 3.80
N GLY A 112 -0.21 8.51 3.02
CA GLY A 112 -0.69 8.59 1.66
C GLY A 112 -0.93 7.21 1.11
N VAL A 113 -2.06 7.04 0.43
CA VAL A 113 -2.35 5.81 -0.30
C VAL A 113 -1.64 5.90 -1.65
N TRP A 114 -0.81 4.93 -1.93
CA TRP A 114 -0.11 4.77 -3.19
C TRP A 114 -0.52 3.46 -3.85
N ALA A 115 -0.31 3.38 -5.16
CA ALA A 115 -0.62 2.18 -5.92
C ALA A 115 0.32 1.92 -7.10
N ILE A 116 0.48 0.63 -7.41
CA ILE A 116 0.94 0.09 -8.69
C ILE A 116 -0.03 -0.99 -9.16
N ALA A 117 -0.05 -1.26 -10.46
CA ALA A 117 -0.82 -2.35 -11.03
C ALA A 117 0.00 -3.12 -12.07
N SER A 118 -0.34 -4.39 -12.26
CA SER A 118 0.19 -5.25 -13.32
C SER A 118 -0.96 -5.88 -14.11
N GLU A 119 -0.82 -5.91 -15.43
CA GLU A 119 -1.74 -6.62 -16.33
C GLU A 119 -1.34 -8.09 -16.57
N ASP A 120 -0.12 -8.47 -16.15
CA ASP A 120 0.51 -9.77 -16.44
C ASP A 120 0.95 -10.51 -15.15
N ALA A 121 0.15 -10.36 -14.08
CA ALA A 121 0.37 -11.00 -12.78
C ALA A 121 0.23 -12.54 -12.81
N ASP A 122 -0.15 -13.13 -13.94
CA ASP A 122 -0.09 -14.56 -14.17
C ASP A 122 1.37 -15.06 -14.36
N ARG A 123 2.29 -14.16 -14.70
CA ARG A 123 3.73 -14.44 -14.89
C ARG A 123 4.50 -14.44 -13.56
N PRO A 124 5.60 -15.20 -13.45
CA PRO A 124 6.46 -15.17 -12.27
C PRO A 124 7.23 -13.85 -12.09
N GLU A 125 7.36 -13.07 -13.17
CA GLU A 125 8.03 -11.77 -13.24
C GLU A 125 7.13 -10.79 -14.00
N PRO A 126 6.09 -10.25 -13.33
CA PRO A 126 5.17 -9.29 -13.93
C PRO A 126 5.84 -7.93 -14.16
N THR A 127 5.26 -7.16 -15.08
CA THR A 127 5.60 -5.74 -15.27
C THR A 127 4.63 -4.89 -14.44
N TRP A 128 5.18 -3.90 -13.73
CA TRP A 128 4.39 -2.99 -12.89
C TRP A 128 4.32 -1.60 -13.50
N SER A 129 3.18 -0.93 -13.33
CA SER A 129 3.05 0.50 -13.60
C SER A 129 3.99 1.32 -12.72
N ALA A 130 4.27 2.56 -13.12
CA ALA A 130 4.92 3.51 -12.21
C ALA A 130 4.05 3.73 -10.95
N PRO A 131 4.65 3.90 -9.75
CA PRO A 131 3.92 4.27 -8.55
C PRO A 131 3.20 5.59 -8.72
N ARG A 132 1.97 5.64 -8.22
CA ARG A 132 1.18 6.87 -8.16
C ARG A 132 0.49 7.00 -6.82
N ARG A 133 0.36 8.24 -6.35
CA ARG A 133 -0.37 8.57 -5.15
C ARG A 133 -1.85 8.77 -5.47
N LEU A 134 -2.73 8.15 -4.69
CA LEU A 134 -4.17 8.23 -4.85
C LEU A 134 -4.80 9.27 -3.92
N GLY A 135 -4.23 9.47 -2.73
CA GLY A 135 -4.80 10.39 -1.74
C GLY A 135 -4.15 10.29 -0.36
N ASN A 136 -4.74 10.98 0.61
CA ASN A 136 -4.36 10.93 2.02
C ASN A 136 -4.88 9.65 2.70
N GLY A 137 -4.19 9.21 3.76
CA GLY A 137 -4.62 8.10 4.60
C GLY A 137 -3.99 6.75 4.28
N ILE A 138 -4.64 5.71 4.80
CA ILE A 138 -4.18 4.32 4.85
C ILE A 138 -5.29 3.42 4.32
N ALA A 139 -4.99 2.63 3.30
CA ALA A 139 -5.93 1.74 2.63
C ALA A 139 -5.54 0.26 2.86
N LEU A 140 -6.20 -0.36 3.83
CA LEU A 140 -5.92 -1.74 4.26
C LEU A 140 -6.81 -2.80 3.60
N ASN A 141 -7.94 -2.38 3.03
CA ASN A 141 -8.96 -3.29 2.52
C ASN A 141 -9.09 -3.19 1.00
N LYS A 142 -9.54 -4.29 0.40
CA LYS A 142 -9.79 -4.40 -1.04
C LYS A 142 -10.88 -3.41 -1.47
N PRO A 143 -10.72 -2.76 -2.63
CA PRO A 143 -11.82 -2.02 -3.24
C PRO A 143 -13.08 -2.87 -3.41
N THR A 144 -14.24 -2.19 -3.38
CA THR A 144 -15.55 -2.78 -3.71
C THR A 144 -16.07 -2.18 -5.01
N VAL A 145 -16.46 -3.02 -5.96
CA VAL A 145 -17.07 -2.59 -7.22
C VAL A 145 -18.58 -2.51 -7.03
N LEU A 146 -19.15 -1.33 -7.27
CA LEU A 146 -20.59 -1.08 -7.18
C LEU A 146 -21.30 -1.56 -8.44
N THR A 147 -22.63 -1.71 -8.34
CA THR A 147 -23.48 -2.14 -9.48
C THR A 147 -23.48 -1.15 -10.65
N ASN A 148 -23.11 0.11 -10.43
CA ASN A 148 -22.95 1.12 -11.47
C ASN A 148 -21.54 1.13 -12.09
N GLY A 149 -20.65 0.22 -11.69
CA GLY A 149 -19.29 0.10 -12.19
C GLY A 149 -18.23 0.90 -11.42
N GLU A 150 -18.63 1.76 -10.48
CA GLU A 150 -17.69 2.56 -9.68
C GLU A 150 -16.94 1.70 -8.66
N TRP A 151 -15.69 2.05 -8.37
CA TRP A 151 -14.83 1.34 -7.42
C TRP A 151 -14.67 2.17 -6.16
N LEU A 152 -15.06 1.63 -5.01
CA LEU A 152 -14.87 2.27 -3.71
C LEU A 152 -13.64 1.72 -3.01
N LEU A 153 -12.68 2.59 -2.69
CA LEU A 153 -11.50 2.26 -1.89
C LEU A 153 -11.60 2.94 -0.52
N PRO A 154 -11.81 2.19 0.57
CA PRO A 154 -11.77 2.75 1.92
C PRO A 154 -10.34 3.15 2.28
N ALA A 155 -10.16 4.38 2.75
CA ALA A 155 -8.87 4.89 3.21
C ALA A 155 -9.09 5.75 4.47
N SER A 156 -8.38 5.44 5.55
CA SER A 156 -8.56 6.17 6.82
C SER A 156 -7.34 7.02 7.15
N VAL A 157 -7.60 8.22 7.66
CA VAL A 157 -6.60 9.09 8.28
C VAL A 157 -6.87 9.06 9.77
N TRP A 158 -5.86 8.77 10.59
CA TRP A 158 -6.03 8.78 12.05
C TRP A 158 -6.30 10.21 12.54
N GLU A 159 -7.34 10.38 13.34
CA GLU A 159 -7.69 11.66 13.98
C GLU A 159 -6.77 11.96 15.17
N ARG A 160 -5.49 12.17 14.88
CA ARG A 160 -4.49 12.54 15.88
C ARG A 160 -3.41 13.43 15.26
N PRO A 161 -2.78 14.31 16.05
CA PRO A 161 -1.63 15.08 15.60
C PRO A 161 -0.52 14.18 15.04
N ALA A 162 0.31 14.75 14.15
CA ALA A 162 1.57 14.14 13.74
C ALA A 162 2.44 13.77 14.95
N GLY A 163 3.28 12.75 14.80
CA GLY A 163 4.20 12.33 15.86
C GLY A 163 5.28 13.36 16.19
N ASP A 164 6.10 13.04 17.20
CA ASP A 164 7.19 13.92 17.64
C ASP A 164 8.41 13.91 16.73
N PHE A 165 8.60 12.85 15.93
CA PHE A 165 9.79 12.68 15.08
C PHE A 165 9.82 13.55 13.83
N PRO A 166 8.73 13.66 13.02
CA PRO A 166 8.72 14.55 11.87
C PRO A 166 9.10 15.98 12.23
N GLU A 167 9.98 16.61 11.44
CA GLU A 167 10.24 18.03 11.55
C GLU A 167 8.94 18.83 11.34
N ARG A 168 8.86 20.00 11.99
CA ARG A 168 7.63 20.82 12.01
C ARG A 168 7.08 21.12 10.61
N GLU A 169 7.95 21.27 9.61
CA GLU A 169 7.54 21.56 8.22
C GLU A 169 6.90 20.37 7.50
N TYR A 170 7.12 19.14 7.99
CA TYR A 170 6.54 17.91 7.42
C TYR A 170 5.36 17.38 8.25
N ARG A 171 5.02 18.03 9.37
CA ARG A 171 3.81 17.70 10.14
C ARG A 171 2.59 18.25 9.44
N CYS A 172 1.67 17.37 9.12
CA CYS A 172 0.39 17.70 8.51
C CYS A 172 -0.72 17.75 9.57
N ASP A 173 -1.64 18.69 9.40
CA ASP A 173 -2.93 18.73 10.08
C ASP A 173 -4.00 18.79 9.00
N LEU A 174 -4.75 17.69 8.88
CA LEU A 174 -5.75 17.51 7.84
C LEU A 174 -7.14 18.01 8.24
N GLY A 175 -7.33 18.44 9.50
CA GLY A 175 -8.62 18.92 9.99
C GLY A 175 -9.76 17.94 9.70
N GLU A 176 -10.79 18.40 8.99
CA GLU A 176 -12.00 17.62 8.66
C GLU A 176 -11.74 16.46 7.68
N GLU A 177 -10.61 16.43 6.97
CA GLU A 177 -10.25 15.27 6.14
C GLU A 177 -9.79 14.07 6.98
N ALA A 178 -9.47 14.28 8.27
CA ALA A 178 -9.12 13.18 9.17
C ALA A 178 -10.35 12.34 9.51
N GLY A 179 -10.25 11.02 9.41
CA GLY A 179 -11.35 10.11 9.65
C GLY A 179 -11.39 8.91 8.69
N ALA A 180 -12.51 8.19 8.72
CA ALA A 180 -12.76 7.04 7.86
C ALA A 180 -13.31 7.50 6.50
N ASN A 181 -12.44 7.67 5.51
CA ASN A 181 -12.79 8.18 4.19
C ASN A 181 -13.05 7.04 3.18
N VAL A 182 -13.72 7.38 2.08
CA VAL A 182 -13.82 6.52 0.91
C VAL A 182 -13.43 7.31 -0.33
N PHE A 183 -12.53 6.73 -1.13
CA PHE A 183 -12.19 7.19 -2.46
C PHE A 183 -13.01 6.44 -3.49
N VAL A 184 -13.35 7.10 -4.59
CA VAL A 184 -14.02 6.48 -5.73
C VAL A 184 -13.19 6.60 -6.99
N SER A 185 -13.21 5.56 -7.81
CA SER A 185 -12.88 5.64 -9.23
C SER A 185 -14.12 5.32 -10.07
N ALA A 186 -14.42 6.16 -11.06
CA ALA A 186 -15.49 5.95 -12.05
C ALA A 186 -14.96 5.55 -13.44
N ASP A 187 -13.64 5.36 -13.54
CA ASP A 187 -12.89 5.18 -14.79
C ASP A 187 -11.87 4.04 -14.67
N GLU A 188 -12.31 2.93 -14.06
CA GLU A 188 -11.55 1.69 -13.96
C GLU A 188 -10.16 1.90 -13.32
N GLY A 189 -10.13 2.72 -12.27
CA GLY A 189 -8.93 3.03 -11.51
C GLY A 189 -8.04 4.08 -12.16
N ALA A 190 -8.38 4.70 -13.30
CA ALA A 190 -7.51 5.72 -13.90
C ALA A 190 -7.38 6.96 -12.99
N THR A 191 -8.48 7.45 -12.43
CA THR A 191 -8.51 8.52 -11.43
C THR A 191 -9.20 8.07 -10.15
N TRP A 192 -8.85 8.72 -9.04
CA TRP A 192 -9.44 8.49 -7.72
C TRP A 192 -9.73 9.83 -7.06
N GLU A 193 -10.91 9.97 -6.47
CA GLU A 193 -11.31 11.17 -5.74
C GLU A 193 -11.96 10.81 -4.40
N MET A 194 -11.77 11.62 -3.36
CA MET A 194 -12.45 11.42 -2.10
C MET A 194 -13.94 11.72 -2.28
N ARG A 195 -14.79 10.73 -2.05
CA ARG A 195 -16.25 10.84 -2.18
C ARG A 195 -16.92 11.28 -0.89
N GLY A 196 -16.42 10.80 0.25
CA GLY A 196 -17.04 11.10 1.53
C GLY A 196 -16.35 10.42 2.70
N GLN A 197 -16.91 10.65 3.88
CA GLN A 197 -16.37 10.20 5.14
C GLN A 197 -17.48 9.63 6.03
N ALA A 198 -17.17 8.57 6.76
CA ALA A 198 -18.01 8.07 7.84
C ALA A 198 -17.65 8.77 9.16
N LEU A 199 -18.60 9.57 9.66
CA LEU A 199 -18.53 10.18 10.99
C LEU A 199 -19.28 9.28 11.97
N VAL A 200 -18.54 8.72 12.93
CA VAL A 200 -19.10 7.93 14.03
C VAL A 200 -19.00 8.77 15.30
N PRO A 201 -20.13 9.28 15.84
CA PRO A 201 -20.11 10.06 17.08
C PRO A 201 -19.54 9.24 18.24
N ASN A 202 -18.70 9.86 19.08
CA ASN A 202 -18.07 9.27 20.28
C ASN A 202 -17.04 8.15 20.01
N ARG A 203 -16.31 8.25 18.90
CA ARG A 203 -15.14 7.39 18.63
C ARG A 203 -13.89 7.84 19.40
#